data_AF-A0A1M2VF40-F1
#
_entry.id   AF-A0A1M2VF40-F1
#
_cell.length_a   1.000
_cell.length_b   1.000
_cell.length_c   1.000
_cell.angle_alpha   90.00
_cell.angle_beta   90.00
_cell.angle_gamma   90.00
#
_symmetry.space_group_name_H-M   'P 1'
#
loop_
_entity.id
_entity.type
_entity.pdbx_description
1 polymer ?
#
loop_
_entity_poly.entity_id
_entity_poly.type
_entity_poly.pdbx_seq_one_letter_code
_entity_poly.pdbx_strand_id
1 'polypeptide(L)'
;MDSSSSYFASGSHSHHHGAPAEPQRVYDLYSWSNISPNTRLVYCQNADAANEAVAQLNSKVLGFDLEWKPNFIKGRPENPVALVQLASADLVLLIHIFHMPTFPERLRDLLADETVVKAGVGIQSKFVLIAS
;
A
#
# COMPACT_ATOMS: atom_id res chain seq x y z
N MET A 1 -80.28 -6.67 -21.22
CA MET A 1 -80.28 -5.67 -20.14
C MET A 1 -79.22 -6.10 -19.16
N ASP A 2 -78.04 -5.52 -19.00
CA ASP A 2 -77.39 -4.36 -19.60
C ASP A 2 -75.87 -4.49 -19.33
N SER A 3 -75.08 -4.00 -20.28
CA SER A 3 -73.75 -3.36 -20.20
C SER A 3 -72.50 -3.97 -19.55
N SER A 4 -71.52 -4.23 -20.43
CA SER A 4 -70.25 -3.48 -20.58
C SER A 4 -69.14 -3.53 -19.52
N SER A 5 -67.95 -3.99 -19.99
CA SER A 5 -66.58 -3.46 -19.81
C SER A 5 -66.03 -3.31 -18.36
N SER A 6 -64.85 -3.82 -18.00
CA SER A 6 -63.56 -3.42 -18.56
C SER A 6 -62.37 -3.90 -17.69
N TYR A 7 -61.17 -3.82 -18.27
CA TYR A 7 -59.81 -3.71 -17.68
C TYR A 7 -59.02 -4.96 -17.24
N PHE A 8 -58.01 -5.24 -18.08
CA PHE A 8 -56.74 -5.88 -17.75
C PHE A 8 -55.96 -5.12 -16.66
N ALA A 9 -55.30 -5.86 -15.76
CA ALA A 9 -54.06 -5.42 -15.12
C ALA A 9 -53.18 -6.64 -14.80
N SER A 10 -52.23 -6.93 -15.69
CA SER A 10 -51.10 -7.82 -15.43
C SER A 10 -50.09 -7.08 -14.53
N GLY A 11 -50.06 -7.42 -13.24
CA GLY A 11 -49.06 -6.90 -12.30
C GLY A 11 -47.73 -7.64 -12.46
N SER A 12 -46.77 -7.06 -13.19
CA SER A 12 -45.37 -7.46 -13.12
C SER A 12 -44.73 -6.84 -11.88
N HIS A 13 -44.58 -7.63 -10.80
CA HIS A 13 -43.75 -7.25 -9.65
C HIS A 13 -42.27 -7.41 -10.03
N SER A 14 -41.62 -6.32 -10.41
CA SER A 14 -40.15 -6.25 -10.50
C SER A 14 -39.58 -6.00 -9.09
N HIS A 15 -39.06 -7.06 -8.47
CA HIS A 15 -38.20 -6.92 -7.28
C HIS A 15 -36.86 -6.32 -7.71
N HIS A 16 -36.76 -4.98 -7.67
CA HIS A 16 -35.46 -4.31 -7.66
C HIS A 16 -34.86 -4.43 -6.25
N HIS A 17 -34.02 -5.44 -6.03
CA HIS A 17 -33.04 -5.38 -4.94
C HIS A 17 -31.98 -4.34 -5.30
N GLY A 18 -32.25 -3.08 -4.96
CA GLY A 18 -31.23 -2.04 -4.94
C GLY A 18 -30.14 -2.48 -3.95
N ALA A 19 -28.88 -2.34 -4.38
CA ALA A 19 -27.74 -2.56 -3.49
C ALA A 19 -27.94 -1.76 -2.18
N PRO A 20 -27.57 -2.31 -1.01
CA PRO A 20 -27.62 -1.54 0.22
C PRO A 20 -26.83 -0.25 0.06
N ALA A 21 -27.38 0.85 0.57
CA ALA A 21 -26.71 2.14 0.53
C ALA A 21 -25.31 2.01 1.14
N GLU A 22 -24.32 2.52 0.43
CA GLU A 22 -22.94 2.55 0.93
C GLU A 22 -22.94 3.29 2.28
N PRO A 23 -22.36 2.70 3.34
CA PRO A 23 -22.34 3.34 4.64
C PRO A 23 -21.68 4.71 4.53
N GLN A 24 -22.32 5.74 5.10
CA GLN A 24 -21.72 7.07 5.12
C GLN A 24 -20.37 7.01 5.84
N ARG A 25 -19.35 7.54 5.17
CA ARG A 25 -17.99 7.60 5.71
C ARG A 25 -17.99 8.44 6.98
N VAL A 26 -17.68 7.82 8.12
CA VAL A 26 -17.69 8.44 9.45
C VAL A 26 -16.39 9.22 9.76
N TYR A 27 -15.36 9.07 8.91
CA TYR A 27 -14.05 9.70 9.11
C TYR A 27 -13.64 10.50 7.89
N ASP A 28 -13.02 11.66 8.14
CA ASP A 28 -12.32 12.39 7.09
C ASP A 28 -11.23 11.51 6.48
N LEU A 29 -10.99 11.68 5.18
CA LEU A 29 -9.91 10.96 4.51
C LEU A 29 -8.58 11.42 5.11
N TYR A 30 -7.89 10.50 5.79
CA TYR A 30 -6.52 10.76 6.24
C TYR A 30 -5.65 11.08 5.02
N SER A 31 -5.27 12.35 4.90
CA SER A 31 -4.32 12.81 3.89
C SER A 31 -3.03 13.20 4.60
N TRP A 32 -1.99 12.40 4.41
CA TRP A 32 -0.66 12.71 4.96
C TRP A 32 -0.20 14.10 4.51
N SER A 33 -0.58 14.56 3.31
CA SER A 33 -0.23 15.88 2.80
C SER A 33 -0.84 17.04 3.58
N ASN A 34 -1.96 16.83 4.29
CA ASN A 34 -2.54 17.86 5.15
C ASN A 34 -1.77 17.99 6.48
N ILE A 35 -1.09 16.92 6.91
CA ILE A 35 -0.35 16.83 8.16
C ILE A 35 1.13 17.15 7.94
N SER A 36 1.65 16.85 6.75
CA SER A 36 3.04 17.07 6.36
C SER A 36 3.10 17.62 4.92
N PRO A 37 2.68 18.87 4.71
CA PRO A 37 2.52 19.46 3.38
C PRO A 37 3.82 19.61 2.59
N ASN A 38 4.96 19.61 3.29
CA ASN A 38 6.29 19.71 2.69
C ASN A 38 6.97 18.35 2.47
N THR A 39 6.31 17.25 2.84
CA THR A 39 6.89 15.92 2.65
C THR A 39 6.96 15.59 1.16
N ARG A 40 8.17 15.28 0.71
CA ARG A 40 8.43 14.86 -0.66
C ARG A 40 8.15 13.37 -0.79
N LEU A 41 7.39 12.98 -1.81
CA LEU A 41 7.20 11.57 -2.18
C LEU A 41 8.07 11.25 -3.40
N VAL A 42 8.93 10.25 -3.29
CA VAL A 42 9.82 9.81 -4.36
C VAL A 42 9.57 8.34 -4.67
N TYR A 43 9.38 8.06 -5.96
CA TYR A 43 9.10 6.73 -6.47
C TYR A 43 10.30 6.23 -7.28
N CYS A 44 10.87 5.08 -6.89
CA CYS A 44 12.10 4.54 -7.48
C CYS A 44 11.83 3.20 -8.16
N GLN A 45 12.15 3.07 -9.46
CA GLN A 45 12.00 1.83 -10.24
C GLN A 45 13.32 1.26 -10.74
N ASN A 46 14.46 1.90 -10.45
CA ASN A 46 15.80 1.39 -10.74
C ASN A 46 16.73 1.64 -9.55
N ALA A 47 17.86 0.92 -9.54
CA ALA A 47 18.79 0.92 -8.41
C ALA A 47 19.50 2.28 -8.22
N ASP A 48 19.84 2.98 -9.30
CA ASP A 48 20.54 4.27 -9.23
C ASP A 48 19.66 5.35 -8.57
N ALA A 49 18.42 5.48 -9.05
CA ALA A 49 17.44 6.39 -8.46
C ALA A 49 17.16 6.05 -6.98
N ALA A 50 17.10 4.76 -6.65
CA ALA A 50 16.95 4.33 -5.26
C ALA A 50 18.16 4.71 -4.40
N ASN A 51 19.38 4.52 -4.91
CA ASN A 51 20.61 4.90 -4.21
C ASN A 51 20.69 6.42 -3.96
N GLU A 52 20.36 7.22 -4.97
CA GLU A 52 20.31 8.68 -4.87
C GLU A 52 19.22 9.17 -3.90
N ALA A 53 18.05 8.55 -3.91
CA ALA A 53 16.95 8.89 -3.02
C ALA A 53 17.26 8.50 -1.57
N VAL A 54 17.84 7.32 -1.34
CA VAL A 54 18.25 6.87 0.00
C VAL A 54 19.34 7.77 0.57
N ALA A 55 20.26 8.28 -0.25
CA ALA A 55 21.28 9.23 0.19
C ALA A 55 20.71 10.57 0.68
N GLN A 56 19.46 10.90 0.34
CA GLN A 56 18.77 12.11 0.82
C GLN A 56 18.08 11.92 2.17
N LEU A 57 18.00 10.69 2.71
CA LEU A 57 17.43 10.44 4.03
C LEU A 57 18.39 10.93 5.12
N ASN A 58 18.01 12.00 5.80
CA ASN A 58 18.78 12.58 6.91
C ASN A 58 18.04 12.41 8.24
N SER A 59 17.76 11.17 8.65
CA SER A 59 17.11 10.87 9.92
C SER A 59 17.69 9.62 10.57
N LYS A 60 17.79 9.63 11.90
CA LYS A 60 18.15 8.47 12.72
C LYS A 60 16.96 7.57 13.06
N VAL A 61 15.73 8.02 12.78
CA VAL A 61 14.51 7.23 12.93
C VAL A 61 13.74 7.28 11.62
N LEU A 62 13.46 6.12 11.05
CA LEU A 62 12.74 5.98 9.79
C LEU A 62 11.51 5.10 9.97
N GLY A 63 10.37 5.52 9.45
CA GLY A 63 9.27 4.62 9.16
C GLY A 63 9.71 3.59 8.13
N PHE A 64 9.39 2.32 8.35
CA PHE A 64 9.83 1.21 7.51
C PHE A 64 8.72 0.17 7.31
N ASP A 65 8.44 -0.13 6.04
CA ASP A 65 7.47 -1.14 5.65
C ASP A 65 7.87 -1.89 4.38
N LEU A 66 7.37 -3.11 4.23
CA LEU A 66 7.69 -4.00 3.12
C LEU A 66 6.39 -4.57 2.55
N GLU A 67 6.29 -4.65 1.23
CA GLU A 67 5.13 -5.26 0.56
C GLU A 67 5.60 -6.32 -0.44
N TRP A 68 4.88 -7.44 -0.45
CA TRP A 68 5.09 -8.55 -1.39
C TRP A 68 3.74 -9.17 -1.79
N LYS A 69 3.73 -9.87 -2.92
CA LYS A 69 2.55 -10.62 -3.32
C LYS A 69 2.34 -11.79 -2.34
N PRO A 70 1.14 -12.00 -1.77
CA PRO A 70 0.92 -13.13 -0.87
C PRO A 70 1.04 -14.47 -1.60
N ASN A 71 1.55 -15.49 -0.90
CA ASN A 71 1.59 -16.87 -1.36
C ASN A 71 0.58 -17.70 -0.55
N PHE A 72 -0.51 -18.15 -1.20
CA PHE A 72 -1.58 -18.88 -0.54
C PHE A 72 -1.39 -20.41 -0.56
N ILE A 73 -0.29 -20.90 -1.13
CA ILE A 73 0.01 -22.33 -1.19
C ILE A 73 0.60 -22.76 0.16
N LYS A 74 -0.15 -23.59 0.90
CA LYS A 74 0.27 -24.10 2.21
C LYS A 74 1.66 -24.74 2.13
N GLY A 75 2.55 -24.33 3.03
CA GLY A 75 3.91 -24.86 3.14
C GLY A 75 4.92 -24.27 2.15
N ARG A 76 4.54 -23.33 1.28
CA ARG A 76 5.50 -22.56 0.50
C ARG A 76 5.99 -21.33 1.26
N PRO A 77 7.25 -20.90 1.04
CA PRO A 77 7.74 -19.64 1.58
C PRO A 77 7.00 -18.45 0.97
N GLU A 78 7.09 -17.31 1.64
CA GLU A 78 6.60 -16.05 1.12
C GLU A 78 7.34 -15.66 -0.16
N ASN A 79 6.70 -14.83 -1.00
CA ASN A 79 7.36 -14.31 -2.18
C ASN A 79 8.41 -13.27 -1.77
N PRO A 80 9.43 -13.04 -2.61
CA PRO A 80 10.38 -11.95 -2.40
C PRO A 80 9.69 -10.60 -2.26
N VAL A 81 10.31 -9.71 -1.49
CA VAL A 81 9.88 -8.32 -1.32
C VAL A 81 9.78 -7.63 -2.68
N ALA A 82 8.62 -7.02 -2.96
CA ALA A 82 8.39 -6.30 -4.21
C ALA A 82 8.60 -4.79 -4.06
N LEU A 83 8.29 -4.26 -2.87
CA LEU A 83 8.35 -2.83 -2.56
C LEU A 83 8.91 -2.62 -1.15
N VAL A 84 9.85 -1.70 -1.03
CA VAL A 84 10.35 -1.17 0.24
C VAL A 84 9.84 0.25 0.42
N GLN A 85 9.26 0.54 1.58
CA GLN A 85 8.77 1.87 1.94
C GLN A 85 9.62 2.43 3.08
N LEU A 86 10.13 3.64 2.90
CA LEU A 86 10.87 4.38 3.92
C LEU A 86 10.27 5.76 4.12
N ALA A 87 10.19 6.23 5.35
CA ALA A 87 9.66 7.56 5.65
C ALA A 87 10.48 8.29 6.73
N SER A 88 10.88 9.52 6.47
CA SER A 88 11.27 10.52 7.47
C SER A 88 10.13 11.53 7.67
N ALA A 89 10.38 12.60 8.43
CA ALA A 89 9.42 13.69 8.61
C ALA A 89 9.11 14.43 7.28
N ASP A 90 10.03 14.42 6.33
CA ASP A 90 10.03 15.27 5.14
C ASP A 90 10.24 14.50 3.81
N LEU A 91 10.47 13.19 3.85
CA LEU A 91 10.70 12.36 2.68
C LEU A 91 10.07 10.99 2.84
N VAL A 92 9.27 10.57 1.85
CA VAL A 92 8.76 9.22 1.70
C VAL A 92 9.33 8.61 0.43
N LEU A 93 9.94 7.44 0.55
CA LEU A 93 10.48 6.67 -0.55
C LEU A 93 9.63 5.42 -0.78
N LEU A 94 9.20 5.23 -2.02
CA LEU A 94 8.59 3.99 -2.52
C LEU A 94 9.57 3.34 -3.50
N ILE A 95 10.25 2.29 -3.07
CA ILE A 95 11.34 1.65 -3.80
C ILE A 95 10.85 0.30 -4.35
N HIS A 96 10.51 0.25 -5.64
CA HIS A 96 10.02 -0.94 -6.33
C HIS A 96 11.16 -1.89 -6.70
N ILE A 97 11.65 -2.65 -5.72
CA ILE A 97 12.73 -3.64 -5.89
C ILE A 97 12.39 -4.68 -6.96
N PHE A 98 11.11 -5.03 -7.12
CA PHE A 98 10.65 -6.00 -8.13
C PHE A 98 11.10 -5.66 -9.57
N HIS A 99 11.24 -4.38 -9.90
CA HIS A 99 11.65 -3.94 -11.24
C HIS A 99 13.17 -3.86 -11.42
N MET A 100 13.96 -4.11 -10.37
CA MET A 100 15.39 -3.85 -10.37
C MET A 100 16.18 -5.13 -10.68
N PRO A 101 17.16 -5.08 -11.58
CA PRO A 101 18.04 -6.22 -11.85
C PRO A 101 18.98 -6.51 -10.68
N THR A 102 19.27 -5.50 -9.86
CA THR A 102 20.15 -5.57 -8.69
C THR A 102 19.54 -4.83 -7.52
N PHE A 103 19.83 -5.28 -6.30
CA PHE A 103 19.38 -4.60 -5.09
C PHE A 103 20.20 -3.31 -4.86
N PRO A 104 19.59 -2.16 -4.52
CA PRO A 104 20.32 -0.91 -4.32
C PRO A 104 21.28 -1.00 -3.13
N GLU A 105 22.57 -0.72 -3.34
CA GLU A 105 23.60 -0.85 -2.31
C GLU A 105 23.39 0.09 -1.12
N ARG A 106 22.98 1.35 -1.36
CA ARG A 106 22.71 2.30 -0.29
C ARG A 106 21.54 1.86 0.57
N LEU A 107 20.54 1.22 -0.04
CA LEU A 107 19.42 0.66 0.70
C LEU A 107 19.89 -0.50 1.57
N ARG A 108 20.73 -1.40 1.04
CA ARG A 108 21.32 -2.51 1.82
C ARG A 108 22.08 -1.99 3.03
N ASP A 109 22.95 -1.01 2.82
CA ASP A 109 23.77 -0.43 3.87
C ASP A 109 22.90 0.26 4.94
N LEU A 110 21.88 1.02 4.53
CA LEU A 110 20.91 1.64 5.43
C LEU A 110 20.15 0.60 6.27
N LEU A 111 19.70 -0.49 5.65
CA LEU A 111 18.98 -1.55 6.34
C LEU A 111 19.88 -2.25 7.37
N ALA A 112 21.17 -2.41 7.07
CA ALA A 112 22.17 -2.99 7.98
C ALA A 112 22.68 -2.02 9.07
N ASP A 113 22.50 -0.70 8.91
CA ASP A 113 23.01 0.31 9.86
C ASP A 113 22.25 0.28 11.19
N GLU A 114 22.85 -0.31 12.22
CA GLU A 114 22.31 -0.40 13.59
C GLU A 114 22.15 0.97 14.28
N THR A 115 22.78 2.03 13.77
CA THR A 115 22.65 3.39 14.31
C THR A 115 21.38 4.09 13.85
N VAL A 116 20.67 3.52 12.87
CA VAL A 116 19.38 4.02 12.37
C VAL A 116 18.27 3.10 12.87
N VAL A 117 17.32 3.68 13.59
CA VAL A 117 16.11 2.98 14.05
C VAL A 117 15.13 2.88 12.88
N LYS A 118 14.75 1.66 12.52
CA LYS A 118 13.66 1.39 11.58
C LYS A 118 12.42 1.07 12.41
N ALA A 119 11.43 1.95 12.37
CA ALA A 119 10.18 1.83 13.10
C ALA A 119 9.06 1.36 12.16
N GLY A 120 8.30 0.35 12.58
CA GLY A 120 7.25 -0.27 11.78
C GLY A 120 6.57 -1.38 12.56
N VAL A 121 5.44 -1.87 12.05
CA VAL A 121 4.74 -3.02 12.65
C VAL A 121 5.36 -4.32 12.12
N GLY A 122 5.56 -5.31 12.99
CA GLY A 122 5.98 -6.67 12.60
C GLY A 122 7.44 -6.82 12.13
N ILE A 123 8.34 -5.91 12.52
CA ILE A 123 9.71 -5.81 11.97
C ILE A 123 10.53 -7.11 12.11
N GLN A 124 10.32 -7.88 13.18
CA GLN A 124 11.03 -9.16 13.37
C GLN A 124 10.77 -10.15 12.21
N SER A 125 9.56 -10.15 11.65
CA SER A 125 9.23 -10.96 10.46
C SER A 125 9.80 -10.39 9.17
N LYS A 126 9.96 -9.05 9.10
CA LYS A 126 10.43 -8.34 7.90
C LYS A 126 11.92 -8.56 7.62
N PHE A 127 12.77 -8.65 8.65
CA PHE A 127 14.21 -8.90 8.45
C PHE A 127 14.49 -10.26 7.80
N VAL A 128 13.69 -11.28 8.11
CA VAL A 128 13.82 -12.62 7.50
C VAL A 128 13.61 -12.57 5.98
N LEU A 129 12.75 -11.67 5.50
CA LEU A 129 12.39 -11.57 4.08
C LEU A 129 13.41 -10.82 3.22
N ILE A 130 14.28 -10.00 3.81
CA ILE A 130 15.31 -9.25 3.07
C ILE A 130 16.60 -10.08 2.91
N ALA A 131 16.82 -11.05 3.81
CA ALA A 131 18.02 -11.89 3.82
C ALA A 131 17.88 -13.23 3.06
N SER A 132 16.75 -13.44 2.38
CA SER A 132 16.41 -14.65 1.61
C SER A 132 16.56 -14.39 0.11
#